data_AF-A0A7Y0L8L8-F1
#
_entry.id   AF-A0A7Y0L8L8-F1
#
_cell.length_a   1.000
_cell.length_b   1.000
_cell.length_c   1.000
_cell.angle_alpha   90.00
_cell.angle_beta   90.00
_cell.angle_gamma   90.00
#
_symmetry.space_group_name_H-M   'P 1'
#
loop_
_entity.id
_entity.type
_entity.pdbx_description
1 polymer ?
#
loop_
_entity_poly.entity_id
_entity_poly.type
_entity_poly.pdbx_seq_one_letter_code
_entity_poly.pdbx_strand_id
1 'polypeptide(L)'
;MPQTIVADAGYGSEENFAYVEKQGRTALMKWNTYRLEGTRKWQRQVKRVENWTYDDTHDEWICAAGRRLTFQGLKQARSDNGYWATLRVYQAHDCPTCPLKAECTTAEYRRIQISP
;
A
#
# COMPACT_ATOMS: atom_id res chain seq x y z
N MET A 1 31.75 2.93 0.23
CA MET A 1 30.35 3.31 -0.10
C MET A 1 30.05 4.69 0.46
N PRO A 2 29.23 5.52 -0.23
CA PRO A 2 28.91 6.88 0.18
C PRO A 2 27.92 6.94 1.37
N GLN A 3 27.97 8.02 2.16
CA GLN A 3 27.10 8.21 3.33
C GLN A 3 25.62 8.35 2.95
N THR A 4 25.35 8.93 1.78
CA THR A 4 24.03 9.01 1.17
C THR A 4 23.99 8.12 -0.07
N ILE A 5 22.98 7.26 -0.15
CA ILE A 5 22.71 6.40 -1.30
C ILE A 5 21.51 6.99 -2.04
N VAL A 6 21.73 7.41 -3.29
CA VAL A 6 20.68 7.91 -4.18
C VAL A 6 20.41 6.82 -5.21
N ALA A 7 19.15 6.40 -5.35
CA ALA A 7 18.74 5.43 -6.36
C ALA A 7 17.40 5.81 -6.99
N ASP A 8 17.13 5.24 -8.16
CA ASP A 8 15.87 5.47 -8.85
C ASP A 8 14.70 4.71 -8.22
N ALA A 9 13.50 4.91 -8.78
CA ALA A 9 12.27 4.34 -8.27
C ALA A 9 12.27 2.80 -8.28
N GLY A 10 13.09 2.12 -9.09
CA GLY A 10 13.22 0.66 -9.06
C GLY A 10 13.75 0.12 -7.73
N TYR A 11 14.40 0.95 -6.93
CA TYR A 11 15.01 0.58 -5.65
C TYR A 11 14.24 1.08 -4.42
N GLY A 12 13.11 1.76 -4.59
CA GLY A 12 12.32 2.34 -3.49
C GLY A 12 11.40 1.37 -2.76
N SER A 13 11.91 0.22 -2.33
CA SER A 13 11.18 -0.73 -1.48
C SER A 13 11.53 -0.54 -0.01
N GLU A 14 10.58 -0.87 0.88
CA GLU A 14 10.79 -0.88 2.35
C GLU A 14 12.05 -1.66 2.74
N GLU A 15 12.25 -2.83 2.15
CA GLU A 15 13.43 -3.68 2.35
C GLU A 15 14.75 -2.95 2.02
N ASN A 16 14.79 -2.20 0.91
CA ASN A 16 15.99 -1.47 0.50
C ASN A 16 16.27 -0.29 1.43
N PHE A 17 15.23 0.42 1.89
CA PHE A 17 15.38 1.47 2.89
C PHE A 17 15.94 0.90 4.21
N ALA A 18 15.35 -0.19 4.71
CA ALA A 18 15.79 -0.86 5.92
C ALA A 18 17.24 -1.37 5.81
N TYR A 19 17.63 -1.89 4.65
CA TYR A 19 19.01 -2.31 4.39
C TYR A 19 20.00 -1.14 4.51
N VAL A 20 19.71 0.00 3.86
CA VAL A 20 20.59 1.17 3.89
C VAL A 20 20.68 1.77 5.30
N GLU A 21 19.56 1.87 6.00
CA GLU A 21 19.51 2.35 7.39
C GLU A 21 20.32 1.46 8.33
N LYS A 22 20.22 0.14 8.20
CA LYS A 22 21.02 -0.82 8.99
C LYS A 22 22.53 -0.64 8.79
N GLN A 23 22.94 -0.11 7.64
CA GLN A 23 24.35 0.21 7.36
C GLN A 23 24.77 1.59 7.92
N GLY A 24 23.90 2.28 8.66
CA GLY A 24 24.14 3.61 9.22
C GLY A 24 24.18 4.71 8.16
N ARG A 25 23.42 4.54 7.06
CA ARG A 25 23.46 5.43 5.90
C ARG A 25 22.08 6.02 5.59
N THR A 26 22.07 7.10 4.84
CA THR A 26 20.83 7.77 4.40
C THR A 26 20.46 7.29 3.00
N ALA A 27 19.21 6.84 2.84
CA ALA A 27 18.62 6.49 1.55
C ALA A 27 17.79 7.65 0.98
N LEU A 28 18.09 8.06 -0.25
CA LEU A 28 17.28 9.00 -1.03
C LEU A 28 16.79 8.26 -2.29
N MET A 29 15.67 7.54 -2.13
CA MET A 29 15.06 6.76 -3.20
C MET A 29 13.61 7.17 -3.37
N LYS A 30 13.12 7.16 -4.61
CA LYS A 30 11.69 7.37 -4.89
C LYS A 30 10.95 6.07 -4.70
N TRP A 31 9.70 6.10 -4.25
CA TRP A 31 8.84 4.92 -4.29
C TRP A 31 8.67 4.39 -5.71
N ASN A 32 8.52 3.08 -5.85
CA ASN A 32 8.42 2.39 -7.14
C ASN A 32 7.28 2.93 -8.03
N THR A 33 6.23 3.47 -7.41
CA THR A 33 5.02 3.98 -8.08
C THR A 33 5.04 5.48 -8.36
N TYR A 34 6.07 6.21 -7.92
CA TYR A 34 6.15 7.67 -7.98
C TYR A 34 5.84 8.26 -9.36
N ARG A 35 6.37 7.67 -10.44
CA ARG A 35 6.12 8.16 -11.82
C ARG A 35 4.66 7.97 -12.24
N LEU A 36 4.01 6.92 -11.79
CA LEU A 36 2.66 6.56 -12.19
C LEU A 36 1.61 7.38 -11.45
N GLU A 37 1.86 7.71 -10.18
CA GLU A 37 0.96 8.47 -9.29
C GLU A 37 0.54 9.84 -9.86
N GLY A 38 1.43 10.51 -10.60
CA GLY A 38 1.13 11.79 -11.25
C GLY A 38 0.22 11.69 -12.49
N THR A 39 -0.08 10.48 -12.96
CA THR A 39 -0.87 10.31 -14.19
C THR A 39 -2.37 10.34 -13.90
N ARG A 40 -3.15 10.98 -14.79
CA ARG A 40 -4.63 11.00 -14.70
C ARG A 40 -5.23 9.59 -14.63
N LYS A 41 -4.62 8.63 -15.34
CA LYS A 41 -5.05 7.23 -15.32
C LYS A 41 -4.86 6.59 -13.95
N TRP A 42 -3.82 6.94 -13.20
CA TRP A 42 -3.60 6.43 -11.85
C TRP A 42 -4.58 7.01 -10.85
N GLN A 43 -4.73 8.33 -10.87
CA GLN A 43 -5.61 9.06 -9.94
C GLN A 43 -7.09 8.67 -10.09
N ARG A 44 -7.50 8.22 -11.28
CA ARG A 44 -8.88 7.76 -11.54
C ARG A 44 -9.12 6.28 -11.24
N GLN A 45 -8.11 5.51 -10.83
CA GLN A 45 -8.31 4.09 -10.53
C GLN A 45 -9.03 3.93 -9.19
N VAL A 46 -10.29 3.48 -9.26
CA VAL A 46 -11.17 3.19 -8.11
C VAL A 46 -10.56 2.17 -7.14
N LYS A 47 -9.77 1.21 -7.63
CA LYS A 47 -9.19 0.11 -6.84
C LYS A 47 -7.92 0.44 -6.07
N ARG A 48 -7.33 1.62 -6.31
CA ARG A 48 -6.07 2.05 -5.68
C ARG A 48 -6.36 2.57 -4.28
N VAL A 49 -5.72 1.96 -3.28
CA VAL A 49 -5.89 2.35 -1.87
C VAL A 49 -5.31 3.74 -1.63
N GLU A 50 -4.30 4.10 -2.40
CA GLU A 50 -3.67 5.42 -2.41
C GLU A 50 -4.66 6.54 -2.80
N ASN A 51 -5.78 6.19 -3.47
CA ASN A 51 -6.87 7.12 -3.81
C ASN A 51 -8.03 7.07 -2.79
N TRP A 52 -7.89 6.33 -1.69
CA TRP A 52 -8.91 6.18 -0.65
C TRP A 52 -8.57 7.05 0.57
N THR A 53 -9.54 7.22 1.45
CA THR A 53 -9.35 7.99 2.69
C THR A 53 -9.11 7.03 3.84
N TYR A 54 -8.10 7.30 4.65
CA TYR A 54 -7.89 6.61 5.93
C TYR A 54 -8.48 7.46 7.05
N ASP A 55 -9.28 6.83 7.91
CA ASP A 55 -9.88 7.44 9.10
C ASP A 55 -9.08 6.99 10.33
N ASP A 56 -8.13 7.83 10.74
CA ASP A 56 -7.26 7.59 11.89
C ASP A 56 -8.03 7.40 13.21
N THR A 57 -9.24 7.97 13.32
CA THR A 57 -10.03 7.90 14.56
C THR A 57 -10.58 6.50 14.78
N HIS A 58 -10.98 5.82 13.70
CA HIS A 58 -11.60 4.50 13.76
C HIS A 58 -10.67 3.37 13.31
N ASP A 59 -9.47 3.69 12.80
CA ASP A 59 -8.57 2.72 12.17
C ASP A 59 -9.29 1.97 11.03
N GLU A 60 -9.83 2.76 10.10
CA GLU A 60 -10.64 2.26 8.99
C GLU A 60 -10.25 2.93 7.67
N TRP A 61 -10.39 2.19 6.57
CA TRP A 61 -10.27 2.75 5.22
C TRP A 61 -11.65 2.99 4.62
N ILE A 62 -11.83 4.13 3.96
CA ILE A 62 -13.05 4.48 3.24
C ILE A 62 -12.74 4.41 1.75
N CYS A 63 -13.29 3.40 1.06
CA CYS A 63 -13.03 3.23 -0.36
C CYS A 63 -13.77 4.27 -1.22
N ALA A 64 -13.46 4.31 -2.52
CA ALA A 64 -14.08 5.23 -3.47
C ALA A 64 -15.62 5.12 -3.60
N ALA A 65 -16.23 4.01 -3.14
CA ALA A 65 -17.68 3.85 -3.06
C ALA A 65 -18.28 4.32 -1.70
N GLY A 66 -17.47 4.92 -0.83
CA GLY A 66 -17.86 5.31 0.53
C GLY A 66 -18.00 4.14 1.52
N ARG A 67 -17.59 2.92 1.14
CA ARG A 67 -17.67 1.75 2.03
C ARG A 67 -16.45 1.68 2.94
N ARG A 68 -16.69 1.40 4.22
CA ARG A 68 -15.66 1.24 5.24
C ARG A 68 -15.05 -0.16 5.21
N LEU A 69 -13.74 -0.21 5.40
CA LEU A 69 -12.95 -1.42 5.57
C LEU A 69 -12.39 -1.39 6.98
N THR A 70 -12.73 -2.40 7.78
CA THR A 70 -12.31 -2.49 9.18
C THR A 70 -11.07 -3.37 9.32
N PHE A 71 -10.26 -3.08 10.33
CA PHE A 71 -9.09 -3.88 10.65
C PHE A 71 -9.47 -5.34 10.96
N GLN A 72 -8.71 -6.28 10.39
CA GLN A 72 -8.93 -7.72 10.51
C GLN A 72 -7.78 -8.43 11.24
N GLY A 73 -6.62 -7.78 11.39
CA GLY A 73 -5.45 -8.37 12.03
C GLY A 73 -4.14 -8.09 11.30
N LEU A 74 -3.06 -8.63 11.87
CA LEU A 74 -1.72 -8.56 11.31
C LEU A 74 -1.40 -9.82 10.52
N LYS A 75 -0.62 -9.65 9.45
CA LYS A 75 -0.12 -10.73 8.62
C LYS A 75 1.39 -10.58 8.43
N GLN A 76 2.14 -11.62 8.75
CA GLN A 76 3.56 -11.70 8.40
C GLN A 76 3.70 -12.06 6.92
N ALA A 77 4.54 -11.31 6.20
CA ALA A 77 4.88 -11.58 4.81
C ALA A 77 6.41 -11.64 4.66
N ARG A 78 6.88 -12.57 3.83
CA ARG A 78 8.30 -12.71 3.52
C ARG A 78 8.53 -12.36 2.06
N SER A 79 9.50 -11.47 1.78
CA SER A 79 9.96 -11.22 0.41
C SER A 79 10.78 -12.40 -0.12
N ASP A 80 10.97 -12.48 -1.43
CA ASP A 80 11.81 -13.52 -2.05
C ASP A 80 13.28 -13.47 -1.56
N ASN A 81 13.75 -12.27 -1.19
CA ASN A 81 15.06 -12.04 -0.60
C ASN A 81 15.12 -12.36 0.91
N GLY A 82 14.00 -12.76 1.50
CA GLY A 82 13.91 -13.22 2.88
C GLY A 82 13.61 -12.14 3.91
N TYR A 83 13.30 -10.91 3.51
CA TYR A 83 12.87 -9.83 4.40
C TYR A 83 11.47 -10.10 4.97
N TRP A 84 11.28 -9.86 6.27
CA TRP A 84 10.00 -10.02 6.94
C TRP A 84 9.33 -8.66 7.13
N ALA A 85 8.07 -8.55 6.70
CA ALA A 85 7.22 -7.39 6.90
C ALA A 85 5.96 -7.77 7.67
N THR A 86 5.51 -6.89 8.56
CA THR A 86 4.22 -7.02 9.25
C THR A 86 3.18 -6.16 8.56
N LEU A 87 2.21 -6.79 7.89
CA LEU A 87 1.16 -6.11 7.16
C LEU A 87 -0.13 -6.03 7.98
N ARG A 88 -0.78 -4.87 8.00
CA ARG A 88 -2.12 -4.67 8.53
C ARG A 88 -3.15 -5.04 7.48
N VAL A 89 -4.12 -5.88 7.85
CA VAL A 89 -5.16 -6.36 6.95
C VAL A 89 -6.47 -5.64 7.24
N TYR A 90 -7.14 -5.14 6.18
CA TYR A 90 -8.47 -4.54 6.28
C TYR A 90 -9.43 -5.16 5.27
N GLN A 91 -10.72 -5.23 5.61
CA GLN A 91 -11.76 -5.81 4.74
C GLN A 91 -13.07 -5.04 4.80
N ALA A 92 -13.71 -4.89 3.64
CA ALA A 92 -15.05 -4.31 3.50
C ALA A 92 -16.13 -5.38 3.71
N HIS A 93 -17.29 -4.96 4.22
CA HIS A 93 -18.42 -5.87 4.50
C HIS A 93 -19.57 -5.74 3.48
N ASP A 94 -19.65 -4.64 2.72
CA ASP A 94 -20.79 -4.36 1.82
C ASP A 94 -20.39 -4.26 0.34
N CYS A 95 -19.56 -5.18 -0.15
CA CYS A 95 -19.13 -5.20 -1.55
C CYS A 95 -20.10 -5.87 -2.56
N PRO A 96 -20.85 -6.94 -2.22
CA PRO A 96 -21.62 -7.70 -3.20
C PRO A 96 -22.62 -6.87 -4.02
N THR A 97 -23.23 -5.84 -3.41
CA THR A 97 -24.21 -4.94 -4.04
C THR A 97 -23.61 -3.61 -4.51
N CYS A 98 -22.29 -3.47 -4.48
CA CYS A 98 -21.62 -2.22 -4.80
C CYS A 98 -21.57 -1.97 -6.32
N PRO A 99 -22.00 -0.79 -6.82
CA PRO A 99 -21.96 -0.49 -8.26
C PRO A 99 -20.54 -0.43 -8.82
N LEU A 100 -19.54 -0.11 -7.98
CA LEU A 100 -18.14 -0.06 -8.37
C LEU A 100 -17.42 -1.42 -8.27
N LYS A 101 -18.12 -2.50 -7.92
CA LYS A 101 -17.50 -3.82 -7.67
C LYS A 101 -16.68 -4.30 -8.86
N ALA A 102 -17.24 -4.22 -10.07
CA ALA A 102 -16.60 -4.70 -11.30
C ALA A 102 -15.25 -4.00 -11.58
N GLU A 103 -15.12 -2.72 -11.24
CA GLU A 103 -13.88 -1.95 -11.40
C GLU A 103 -12.93 -2.07 -10.19
N CYS A 104 -13.45 -2.46 -9.02
CA CYS A 104 -12.74 -2.49 -7.75
C CYS A 104 -12.08 -3.86 -7.46
N THR A 105 -12.86 -4.94 -7.50
CA THR A 105 -12.39 -6.28 -7.11
C THR A 105 -13.21 -7.41 -7.74
N THR A 106 -12.51 -8.49 -8.10
CA THR A 106 -13.14 -9.74 -8.54
C THR A 106 -13.61 -10.62 -7.37
N ALA A 107 -13.11 -10.39 -6.16
CA ALA A 107 -13.52 -11.12 -4.97
C ALA A 107 -14.94 -10.77 -4.54
N GLU A 108 -15.50 -11.53 -3.59
CA GLU A 108 -16.79 -11.20 -2.97
C GLU A 108 -16.69 -9.89 -2.18
N TYR A 109 -15.63 -9.77 -1.37
CA TYR A 109 -15.33 -8.59 -0.55
C TYR A 109 -13.95 -8.03 -0.86
N ARG A 110 -13.83 -6.70 -0.81
CA ARG A 110 -12.55 -6.03 -0.98
C ARG A 110 -11.72 -6.20 0.29
N ARG A 111 -10.53 -6.77 0.14
CA ARG A 111 -9.51 -6.91 1.19
C ARG A 111 -8.22 -6.21 0.77
N ILE A 112 -7.60 -5.49 1.68
CA ILE A 112 -6.32 -4.78 1.46
C ILE A 112 -5.30 -5.15 2.53
N GLN A 113 -4.03 -5.02 2.20
CA GLN A 113 -2.88 -5.26 3.08
C GLN A 113 -1.99 -4.03 3.00
N ILE A 114 -1.71 -3.39 4.12
CA ILE A 114 -0.98 -2.12 4.21
C ILE A 114 0.22 -2.33 5.14
N SER A 115 1.41 -1.89 4.71
CA SER A 115 2.56 -1.81 5.62
C SER A 115 2.33 -0.59 6.54
N PRO A 116 2.43 -0.76 7.87
CA PRO A 116 2.26 0.33 8.84
C PRO A 116 3.34 1.41 8.74
#